data_AF-A0AA42LFJ2-F1
#
_entry.id   AF-A0AA42LFJ2-F1
#
_cell.length_a   1.000
_cell.length_b   1.000
_cell.length_c   1.000
_cell.angle_alpha   90.00
_cell.angle_beta   90.00
_cell.angle_gamma   90.00
#
_symmetry.space_group_name_H-M   'P 1'
#
loop_
_entity.id
_entity.type
_entity.pdbx_description
1 polymer ?
#
loop_
_entity_poly.entity_id
_entity_poly.type
_entity_poly.pdbx_seq_one_letter_code
_entity_poly.pdbx_strand_id
1 'polypeptide(L)'
;MSLAVLRISSQLPKAFRIIPVGRFHAHDGREGGHWYLMPERGRQIAALANQNSQGLLIDFEHESLKKADAAEAGRATALEWRDDGLYVSDASWTDEAKAQIASGKKRFISPVFRFNGATGEVLALESIALTGDPALLGLTDLSQVAVASAQRQSGDDVPGSGMTARDREVFEHVFGASPEALAALHAEKPDAPPEGVTAEDWAKLRHVFGDALNE
;
A
#
# COMPACT_ATOMS: atom_id res chain seq x y z
N MET A 1 -22.70 -33.71 17.76
CA MET A 1 -21.64 -32.72 18.01
C MET A 1 -21.18 -32.20 16.67
N SER A 2 -21.50 -30.94 16.35
CA SER A 2 -21.22 -30.33 15.05
C SER A 2 -19.81 -29.74 15.08
N LEU A 3 -18.95 -30.19 14.16
CA LEU A 3 -17.62 -29.61 13.96
C LEU A 3 -17.82 -28.22 13.33
N ALA A 4 -17.60 -27.16 14.10
CA ALA A 4 -17.55 -25.81 13.56
C ALA A 4 -16.29 -25.70 12.69
N VAL A 5 -16.45 -25.87 11.38
CA VAL A 5 -15.43 -25.50 10.40
C VAL A 5 -15.31 -23.98 10.48
N LEU A 6 -14.21 -23.52 11.07
CA LEU A 6 -13.80 -22.12 11.05
C LEU A 6 -13.68 -21.70 9.58
N ARG A 7 -14.69 -21.02 9.05
CA ARG A 7 -14.61 -20.38 7.74
C ARG A 7 -13.62 -19.23 7.87
N ILE A 8 -12.36 -19.49 7.57
CA ILE A 8 -11.41 -18.44 7.24
C ILE A 8 -12.01 -17.75 6.01
N SER A 9 -12.61 -16.58 6.20
CA SER A 9 -12.93 -15.69 5.09
C SER A 9 -11.59 -15.31 4.46
N SER A 10 -11.23 -15.99 3.37
CA SER A 10 -10.04 -15.75 2.56
C SER A 10 -10.23 -14.47 1.74
N GLN A 11 -10.48 -13.35 2.41
CA GLN A 11 -10.64 -12.09 1.72
C GLN A 11 -9.26 -11.62 1.30
N LEU A 12 -8.99 -11.76 0.00
CA LEU A 12 -7.78 -11.27 -0.62
C LEU A 12 -7.57 -9.79 -0.28
N PRO A 13 -6.30 -9.33 -0.29
CA PRO A 13 -5.97 -7.92 -0.11
C PRO A 13 -6.80 -7.06 -1.04
N LYS A 14 -7.53 -6.10 -0.50
CA LYS A 14 -8.15 -5.07 -1.33
C LYS A 14 -7.09 -4.16 -1.94
N ALA A 15 -6.04 -3.85 -1.18
CA ALA A 15 -4.98 -2.98 -1.62
C ALA A 15 -3.60 -3.63 -1.61
N PHE A 16 -2.80 -3.39 -2.64
CA PHE A 16 -1.43 -3.88 -2.78
C PHE A 16 -0.59 -2.93 -3.65
N ARG A 17 0.69 -2.79 -3.31
CA ARG A 17 1.64 -1.92 -4.03
C ARG A 17 2.09 -2.59 -5.31
N ILE A 18 2.09 -1.82 -6.40
CA ILE A 18 2.49 -2.31 -7.73
C ILE A 18 3.76 -1.63 -8.24
N ILE A 19 4.01 -0.36 -7.93
CA ILE A 19 5.27 0.32 -8.30
C ILE A 19 5.72 1.19 -7.12
N PRO A 20 6.98 1.10 -6.66
CA PRO A 20 7.48 1.95 -5.58
C PRO A 20 7.71 3.39 -6.07
N VAL A 21 7.66 4.35 -5.15
CA VAL A 21 8.13 5.72 -5.41
C VAL A 21 9.66 5.74 -5.58
N GLY A 22 10.16 6.68 -6.38
CA GLY A 22 11.59 6.89 -6.57
C GLY A 22 12.20 5.89 -7.54
N ARG A 23 13.49 5.60 -7.38
CA ARG A 23 14.24 4.70 -8.27
C ARG A 23 14.06 3.25 -7.86
N PHE A 24 13.88 2.38 -8.85
CA PHE A 24 13.78 0.93 -8.65
C PHE A 24 14.37 0.21 -9.85
N HIS A 25 14.66 -1.08 -9.67
CA HIS A 25 15.21 -1.90 -10.72
C HIS A 25 14.61 -3.31 -10.72
N ALA A 26 14.64 -3.94 -11.89
CA ALA A 26 14.36 -5.36 -11.98
C ALA A 26 15.51 -6.16 -11.36
N HIS A 27 15.18 -7.29 -10.74
CA HIS A 27 16.18 -8.20 -10.17
C HIS A 27 16.68 -9.24 -11.17
N ASP A 28 15.95 -9.44 -12.28
CA ASP A 28 16.22 -10.47 -13.29
C ASP A 28 17.32 -10.09 -14.29
N GLY A 29 17.94 -8.93 -14.13
CA GLY A 29 19.09 -8.48 -14.92
C GLY A 29 18.77 -8.02 -16.34
N ARG A 30 17.48 -7.79 -16.68
CA ARG A 30 17.12 -7.27 -18.02
C ARG A 30 17.75 -5.89 -18.30
N GLU A 31 18.19 -5.68 -19.55
CA GLU A 31 18.69 -4.37 -19.99
C GLU A 31 17.59 -3.30 -19.87
N GLY A 32 17.98 -2.09 -19.46
CA GLY A 32 17.03 -1.01 -19.19
C GLY A 32 16.26 -1.16 -17.88
N GLY A 33 16.63 -2.12 -17.02
CA GLY A 33 16.04 -2.35 -15.71
C GLY A 33 16.26 -1.26 -14.66
N HIS A 34 16.50 0.00 -15.04
CA HIS A 34 16.65 1.13 -14.11
C HIS A 34 15.55 2.14 -14.38
N TRP A 35 14.54 2.18 -13.51
CA TRP A 35 13.38 3.04 -13.68
C TRP A 35 13.18 3.96 -12.50
N TYR A 36 12.31 4.94 -12.67
CA TYR A 36 11.81 5.72 -11.56
C TYR A 36 10.37 6.18 -11.75
N LEU A 37 9.68 6.36 -10.62
CA LEU A 37 8.33 6.92 -10.58
C LEU A 37 8.25 8.03 -9.53
N MET A 38 8.01 9.26 -10.00
CA MET A 38 7.83 10.43 -9.12
C MET A 38 6.36 10.62 -8.74
N PRO A 39 6.05 11.27 -7.60
CA PRO A 39 4.68 11.41 -7.10
C PRO A 39 3.69 11.99 -8.10
N GLU A 40 4.09 13.03 -8.83
CA GLU A 40 3.21 13.68 -9.81
C GLU A 40 2.84 12.74 -10.96
N ARG A 41 3.83 12.04 -11.51
CA ARG A 41 3.62 11.03 -12.55
C ARG A 41 2.77 9.87 -12.04
N GLY A 42 3.00 9.43 -10.81
CA GLY A 42 2.26 8.35 -10.17
C GLY A 42 0.77 8.68 -9.99
N ARG A 43 0.46 9.89 -9.52
CA ARG A 43 -0.93 10.38 -9.45
C ARG A 43 -1.61 10.44 -10.82
N GLN A 44 -0.88 10.89 -11.85
CA GLN A 44 -1.41 10.94 -13.22
C GLN A 44 -1.70 9.54 -13.76
N ILE A 45 -0.82 8.56 -13.52
CA ILE A 45 -1.04 7.17 -13.91
C ILE A 45 -2.26 6.58 -13.20
N ALA A 46 -2.41 6.79 -11.89
CA ALA A 46 -3.58 6.34 -11.14
C ALA A 46 -4.88 6.94 -11.69
N ALA A 47 -4.89 8.27 -11.92
CA ALA A 47 -6.04 8.98 -12.44
C ALA A 47 -6.46 8.49 -13.84
N LEU A 48 -5.48 8.24 -14.72
CA LEU A 48 -5.74 7.70 -16.07
C LEU A 48 -6.26 6.26 -16.01
N ALA A 49 -5.66 5.40 -15.18
CA ALA A 49 -6.11 4.02 -15.03
C ALA A 49 -7.56 3.94 -14.51
N ASN A 50 -7.94 4.82 -13.58
CA ASN A 50 -9.28 4.89 -13.02
C ASN A 50 -10.36 5.40 -13.99
N GLN A 51 -9.98 5.97 -15.15
CA GLN A 51 -10.94 6.32 -16.21
C GLN A 51 -11.38 5.10 -17.01
N ASN A 52 -10.66 3.97 -16.92
CA ASN A 52 -11.04 2.74 -17.58
C ASN A 52 -12.12 2.00 -16.78
N SER A 53 -13.37 2.07 -17.23
CA SER A 53 -14.51 1.41 -16.58
C SER A 53 -14.43 -0.12 -16.54
N GLN A 54 -13.60 -0.73 -17.40
CA GLN A 54 -13.36 -2.17 -17.39
C GLN A 54 -12.30 -2.56 -16.35
N GLY A 55 -11.59 -1.61 -15.76
CA GLY A 55 -10.42 -1.89 -14.91
C GLY A 55 -9.22 -2.38 -15.73
N LEU A 56 -8.05 -2.28 -15.10
CA LEU A 56 -6.78 -2.70 -15.67
C LEU A 56 -6.64 -4.22 -15.58
N LEU A 57 -6.19 -4.86 -16.66
CA LEU A 57 -6.01 -6.31 -16.73
C LEU A 57 -5.00 -6.82 -15.69
N ILE A 58 -5.38 -7.87 -14.96
CA ILE A 58 -4.47 -8.72 -14.20
C ILE A 58 -4.44 -10.10 -14.88
N ASP A 59 -3.32 -10.48 -15.48
CA ASP A 59 -3.15 -11.79 -16.13
C ASP A 59 -2.37 -12.79 -15.25
N PHE A 60 -2.22 -14.01 -15.73
CA PHE A 60 -1.27 -14.96 -15.17
C PHE A 60 0.05 -14.91 -15.95
N GLU A 61 1.19 -14.86 -15.26
CA GLU A 61 2.54 -15.07 -15.84
C GLU A 61 2.86 -14.27 -17.13
N HIS A 62 2.33 -13.04 -17.23
CA HIS A 62 2.50 -12.17 -18.40
C HIS A 62 2.03 -12.82 -19.70
N GLU A 63 1.02 -13.70 -19.64
CA GLU A 63 0.45 -14.37 -20.81
C GLU A 63 -0.11 -13.38 -21.83
N SER A 64 -0.66 -12.25 -21.41
CA SER A 64 -1.24 -11.24 -22.30
C SER A 64 -0.20 -10.56 -23.20
N LEU A 65 1.08 -10.65 -22.85
CA LEU A 65 2.19 -10.17 -23.71
C LEU A 65 2.54 -11.17 -24.82
N LYS A 66 2.10 -12.42 -24.70
CA LYS A 66 2.46 -13.53 -25.59
C LYS A 66 1.31 -13.93 -26.50
N LYS A 67 0.07 -13.81 -26.01
CA LYS A 67 -1.15 -14.19 -26.74
C LYS A 67 -2.32 -13.27 -26.40
N ALA A 68 -3.22 -13.07 -27.37
CA ALA A 68 -4.35 -12.17 -27.23
C ALA A 68 -5.50 -12.73 -26.36
N ASP A 69 -5.61 -14.05 -26.25
CA ASP A 69 -6.64 -14.79 -25.50
C ASP A 69 -6.12 -15.29 -24.13
N ALA A 70 -5.23 -14.52 -23.51
CA ALA A 70 -4.70 -14.82 -22.19
C ALA A 70 -5.80 -14.94 -21.15
N ALA A 71 -5.66 -15.92 -20.25
CA ALA A 71 -6.57 -16.08 -19.13
C ALA A 71 -6.41 -14.91 -18.16
N GLU A 72 -7.54 -14.32 -17.77
CA GLU A 72 -7.57 -13.24 -16.78
C GLU A 72 -7.53 -13.81 -15.36
N ALA A 73 -6.58 -13.34 -14.56
CA ALA A 73 -6.54 -13.59 -13.12
C ALA A 73 -7.50 -12.65 -12.38
N GLY A 74 -7.71 -11.45 -12.90
CA GLY A 74 -8.62 -10.46 -12.34
C GLY A 74 -8.51 -9.11 -13.03
N ARG A 75 -9.08 -8.06 -12.42
CA ARG A 75 -8.92 -6.67 -12.87
C ARG A 75 -8.70 -5.75 -11.69
N ALA A 76 -7.74 -4.84 -11.81
CA ALA A 76 -7.61 -3.73 -10.85
C ALA A 76 -8.68 -2.69 -11.19
N THR A 77 -9.64 -2.53 -10.28
CA THR A 77 -10.83 -1.68 -10.45
C THR A 77 -10.61 -0.28 -9.92
N ALA A 78 -9.65 -0.10 -9.02
CA ALA A 78 -9.24 1.21 -8.54
C ALA A 78 -7.74 1.24 -8.22
N LEU A 79 -7.07 2.32 -8.59
CA LEU A 79 -5.68 2.62 -8.29
C LEU A 79 -5.59 3.92 -7.50
N GLU A 80 -4.59 4.00 -6.62
CA GLU A 80 -4.30 5.21 -5.86
C GLU A 80 -2.80 5.42 -5.70
N TRP A 81 -2.42 6.69 -5.57
CA TRP A 81 -1.07 7.05 -5.16
C TRP A 81 -1.00 7.13 -3.63
N ARG A 82 0.04 6.56 -3.04
CA ARG A 82 0.40 6.69 -1.63
C ARG A 82 1.83 7.19 -1.50
N ASP A 83 2.23 7.61 -0.31
CA ASP A 83 3.55 8.22 -0.07
C ASP A 83 4.72 7.33 -0.52
N ASP A 84 4.55 6.01 -0.46
CA ASP A 84 5.57 5.02 -0.82
C ASP A 84 5.38 4.38 -2.20
N GLY A 85 4.38 4.79 -2.99
CA GLY A 85 4.24 4.34 -4.38
C GLY A 85 2.82 4.29 -4.93
N LEU A 86 2.70 3.62 -6.09
CA LEU A 86 1.44 3.35 -6.77
C LEU A 86 0.84 2.03 -6.28
N TYR A 87 -0.45 2.08 -5.92
CA TYR A 87 -1.20 0.95 -5.39
C TYR A 87 -2.40 0.64 -6.29
N VAL A 88 -2.75 -0.65 -6.34
CA VAL A 88 -4.13 -1.05 -6.57
C VAL A 88 -4.83 -0.95 -5.23
N SER A 89 -5.95 -0.23 -5.16
CA SER A 89 -6.76 -0.05 -3.95
C SER A 89 -8.01 -0.95 -3.94
N ASP A 90 -8.42 -1.44 -5.10
CA ASP A 90 -9.47 -2.44 -5.26
C ASP A 90 -9.23 -3.31 -6.50
N ALA A 91 -9.56 -4.60 -6.40
CA ALA A 91 -9.41 -5.57 -7.48
C ALA A 91 -10.48 -6.66 -7.44
N SER A 92 -10.95 -7.05 -8.62
CA SER A 92 -11.71 -8.29 -8.82
C SER A 92 -10.75 -9.44 -9.10
N TRP A 93 -11.11 -10.65 -8.64
CA TRP A 93 -10.29 -11.85 -8.80
C TRP A 93 -11.16 -13.02 -9.26
N THR A 94 -10.65 -13.80 -10.20
CA THR A 94 -11.25 -15.08 -10.58
C THR A 94 -11.07 -16.12 -9.48
N ASP A 95 -11.91 -17.16 -9.47
CA ASP A 95 -11.78 -18.24 -8.49
C ASP A 95 -10.47 -19.02 -8.66
N GLU A 96 -9.99 -19.12 -9.91
CA GLU A 96 -8.66 -19.67 -10.19
C GLU A 96 -7.56 -18.83 -9.52
N ALA A 97 -7.58 -17.51 -9.69
CA ALA A 97 -6.57 -16.64 -9.08
C ALA A 97 -6.58 -16.74 -7.56
N LYS A 98 -7.77 -16.75 -6.94
CA LYS A 98 -7.92 -16.99 -5.48
C LYS A 98 -7.28 -18.29 -5.05
N ALA A 99 -7.49 -19.39 -5.79
CA ALA A 99 -6.92 -20.69 -5.48
C ALA A 99 -5.39 -20.70 -5.63
N GLN A 100 -4.85 -20.05 -6.67
CA GLN A 100 -3.41 -19.96 -6.89
C GLN A 100 -2.70 -19.10 -5.84
N ILE A 101 -3.32 -18.00 -5.41
CA ILE A 101 -2.83 -17.17 -4.30
C ILE A 101 -2.87 -17.94 -2.98
N ALA A 102 -4.00 -18.60 -2.68
CA ALA A 102 -4.16 -19.37 -1.44
C ALA A 102 -3.18 -20.54 -1.34
N SER A 103 -2.83 -21.18 -2.47
CA SER A 103 -1.83 -22.24 -2.51
C SER A 103 -0.38 -21.74 -2.48
N GLY A 104 -0.15 -20.44 -2.59
CA GLY A 104 1.18 -19.84 -2.66
C GLY A 104 1.91 -20.04 -4.00
N LYS A 105 1.28 -20.71 -4.98
CA LYS A 105 1.87 -20.95 -6.32
C LYS A 105 2.12 -19.66 -7.09
N LYS A 106 1.17 -18.72 -7.01
CA LYS A 106 1.28 -17.38 -7.60
C LYS A 106 0.76 -16.38 -6.58
N ARG A 107 1.66 -15.62 -5.98
CA ARG A 107 1.35 -14.70 -4.86
C ARG A 107 1.99 -13.33 -5.02
N PHE A 108 2.79 -13.15 -6.06
CA PHE A 108 3.47 -11.90 -6.35
C PHE A 108 2.81 -11.17 -7.49
N ILE A 109 2.99 -9.86 -7.48
CA ILE A 109 2.52 -8.95 -8.51
C ILE A 109 3.71 -8.42 -9.29
N SER A 110 3.59 -8.42 -10.62
CA SER A 110 4.59 -7.86 -11.53
C SER A 110 3.91 -6.87 -12.49
N PRO A 111 4.17 -5.55 -12.37
CA PRO A 111 3.56 -4.56 -13.25
C PRO A 111 4.20 -4.59 -14.65
N VAL A 112 3.39 -4.34 -15.68
CA VAL A 112 3.84 -4.03 -17.04
C VAL A 112 3.56 -2.56 -17.30
N PHE A 113 4.60 -1.81 -17.64
CA PHE A 113 4.51 -0.37 -17.83
C PHE A 113 5.38 0.09 -19.01
N ARG A 114 4.95 1.18 -19.66
CA ARG A 114 5.79 1.92 -20.60
C ARG A 114 6.68 2.87 -19.85
N PHE A 115 7.89 3.08 -20.37
CA PHE A 115 8.85 4.01 -19.81
C PHE A 115 9.61 4.75 -20.92
N ASN A 116 10.24 5.86 -20.56
CA ASN A 116 11.16 6.58 -21.42
C ASN A 116 12.50 5.83 -21.49
N GLY A 117 12.86 5.29 -22.65
CA GLY A 117 14.09 4.50 -22.82
C GLY A 117 15.40 5.26 -22.56
N ALA A 118 15.40 6.59 -22.62
CA ALA A 118 16.58 7.41 -22.34
C ALA A 118 16.72 7.76 -20.86
N THR A 119 15.61 7.96 -20.14
CA THR A 119 15.63 8.46 -18.75
C THR A 119 15.25 7.40 -17.71
N GLY A 120 14.47 6.38 -18.09
CA GLY A 120 13.86 5.42 -17.17
C GLY A 120 12.57 5.92 -16.50
N GLU A 121 12.03 7.08 -16.88
CA GLU A 121 10.76 7.58 -16.32
C GLU A 121 9.61 6.64 -16.70
N VAL A 122 8.86 6.15 -15.71
CA VAL A 122 7.61 5.42 -15.97
C VAL A 122 6.56 6.36 -16.55
N LEU A 123 6.00 6.01 -17.71
CA LEU A 123 5.06 6.84 -18.47
C LEU A 123 3.61 6.40 -18.32
N ALA A 124 3.37 5.10 -18.31
CA ALA A 124 2.02 4.53 -18.25
C ALA A 124 2.05 3.10 -17.73
N LEU A 125 0.98 2.67 -17.08
CA LEU A 125 0.75 1.29 -16.67
C LEU A 125 -0.12 0.59 -17.73
N GLU A 126 0.28 -0.60 -18.20
CA GLU A 126 -0.39 -1.34 -19.27
C GLU A 126 -1.19 -2.54 -18.74
N SER A 127 -0.58 -3.34 -17.87
CA SER A 127 -1.22 -4.48 -17.22
C SER A 127 -0.47 -4.86 -15.94
N ILE A 128 -1.00 -5.86 -15.23
CA ILE A 128 -0.39 -6.44 -14.05
C ILE A 128 -0.38 -7.97 -14.24
N ALA A 129 0.69 -8.64 -13.81
CA ALA A 129 0.73 -10.10 -13.78
C ALA A 129 0.69 -10.63 -12.34
N LEU A 130 -0.16 -11.63 -12.11
CA LEU A 130 -0.10 -12.52 -10.96
C LEU A 130 0.89 -13.65 -11.28
N THR A 131 2.02 -13.69 -10.56
CA THR A 131 3.16 -14.54 -10.91
C THR A 131 3.82 -15.17 -9.68
N GLY A 132 4.52 -16.28 -9.90
CA GLY A 132 5.46 -16.87 -8.95
C GLY A 132 6.85 -16.22 -8.96
N ASP A 133 7.21 -15.46 -10.00
CA ASP A 133 8.55 -14.91 -10.23
C ASP A 133 8.47 -13.45 -10.73
N PRO A 134 8.31 -12.47 -9.82
CA PRO A 134 8.10 -11.07 -10.19
C PRO A 134 9.41 -10.38 -10.57
N ALA A 135 9.40 -9.53 -11.61
CA ALA A 135 10.59 -8.79 -12.00
C ALA A 135 11.06 -7.81 -10.90
N LEU A 136 10.12 -7.21 -10.17
CA LEU A 136 10.38 -6.30 -9.04
C LEU A 136 10.23 -7.05 -7.72
N LEU A 137 11.31 -7.08 -6.93
CA LEU A 137 11.29 -7.63 -5.57
C LEU A 137 10.83 -6.58 -4.55
N GLY A 138 10.35 -7.04 -3.39
CA GLY A 138 9.91 -6.14 -2.31
C GLY A 138 8.58 -5.43 -2.59
N LEU A 139 7.83 -5.87 -3.60
CA LEU A 139 6.41 -5.56 -3.75
C LEU A 139 5.57 -6.38 -2.77
N THR A 140 4.26 -6.13 -2.75
CA THR A 140 3.33 -6.81 -1.85
C THR A 140 3.22 -8.30 -2.16
N ASP A 141 3.51 -9.15 -1.16
CA ASP A 141 3.15 -10.57 -1.18
C ASP A 141 1.66 -10.71 -0.82
N LEU A 142 0.84 -11.10 -1.81
CA LEU A 142 -0.61 -11.19 -1.65
C LEU A 142 -1.04 -12.27 -0.66
N SER A 143 -0.22 -13.32 -0.46
CA SER A 143 -0.51 -14.37 0.52
C SER A 143 -0.40 -13.85 1.96
N GLN A 144 0.52 -12.92 2.21
CA GLN A 144 0.72 -12.33 3.55
C GLN A 144 -0.33 -11.27 3.86
N VAL A 145 -0.74 -10.49 2.86
CA VAL A 145 -1.78 -9.48 3.08
C VAL A 145 -3.16 -10.12 3.25
N ALA A 146 -3.44 -11.27 2.62
CA ALA A 146 -4.67 -12.03 2.84
C ALA A 146 -4.83 -12.51 4.29
N VAL A 147 -3.71 -12.85 4.96
CA VAL A 147 -3.72 -13.25 6.37
C VAL A 147 -3.96 -12.03 7.28
N ALA A 148 -3.34 -10.89 6.98
CA ALA A 148 -3.51 -9.67 7.75
C ALA A 148 -4.92 -9.05 7.64
N SER A 149 -5.60 -9.21 6.50
CA SER A 149 -7.02 -8.81 6.33
C SER A 149 -7.98 -9.74 7.07
N ALA A 150 -7.75 -11.06 7.04
CA ALA A 150 -8.55 -12.03 7.78
C ALA A 150 -8.45 -11.87 9.30
N GLN A 151 -7.25 -11.52 9.82
CA GLN A 151 -7.06 -11.22 11.24
C GLN A 151 -7.77 -9.92 11.65
N ARG A 152 -7.85 -8.92 10.77
CA ARG A 152 -8.57 -7.66 11.04
C ARG A 152 -10.10 -7.80 11.00
N GLN A 153 -10.63 -8.77 10.27
CA GLN A 153 -12.08 -9.01 10.17
C GLN A 153 -12.63 -9.97 11.22
N SER A 154 -11.76 -10.62 12.00
CA SER A 154 -12.14 -11.51 13.09
C SER A 154 -12.29 -10.78 14.44
N GLY A 155 -12.27 -9.45 14.43
CA GLY A 155 -12.27 -8.60 15.62
C GLY A 155 -13.46 -7.65 15.68
N ASP A 156 -14.68 -8.17 15.76
CA ASP A 156 -15.81 -7.45 16.35
C ASP A 156 -16.09 -8.05 17.74
N ASP A 157 -15.34 -7.52 18.71
CA ASP A 157 -15.77 -7.22 20.07
C ASP A 157 -14.72 -6.27 20.66
N VAL A 158 -14.94 -4.96 20.49
CA VAL A 158 -14.22 -3.95 21.29
C VAL A 158 -15.04 -3.71 22.54
N PRO A 159 -14.44 -3.95 23.72
CA PRO A 159 -14.13 -2.79 24.55
C PRO A 159 -12.72 -2.87 25.17
N GLY A 160 -11.88 -1.88 24.86
CA GLY A 160 -10.70 -1.54 25.66
C GLY A 160 -9.45 -1.22 24.86
N SER A 161 -9.31 0.03 24.41
CA SER A 161 -8.00 0.63 24.17
C SER A 161 -7.18 0.55 25.46
N GLY A 162 -6.14 -0.27 25.46
CA GLY A 162 -5.25 -0.39 26.61
C GLY A 162 -4.12 -1.36 26.33
N MET A 163 -2.91 -0.82 26.23
CA MET A 163 -1.66 -1.58 26.25
C MET A 163 -1.68 -2.54 27.45
N THR A 164 -1.39 -3.83 27.23
CA THR A 164 -1.39 -4.81 28.33
C THR A 164 -0.31 -4.45 29.34
N ALA A 165 -0.44 -4.89 30.59
CA ALA A 165 0.56 -4.58 31.64
C ALA A 165 1.98 -5.02 31.24
N ARG A 166 2.09 -6.12 30.49
CA ARG A 166 3.37 -6.65 29.99
C ARG A 166 3.93 -5.83 28.85
N ASP A 167 3.08 -5.36 27.94
CA ASP A 167 3.50 -4.44 26.87
C ASP A 167 3.97 -3.10 27.46
N ARG A 168 3.30 -2.62 28.52
CA ARG A 168 3.68 -1.40 29.25
C ARG A 168 5.07 -1.53 29.88
N GLU A 169 5.37 -2.66 30.54
CA GLU A 169 6.71 -2.92 31.10
C GLU A 169 7.80 -2.92 30.02
N VAL A 170 7.54 -3.56 28.87
CA VAL A 170 8.49 -3.59 27.75
C VAL A 170 8.73 -2.18 27.21
N PHE A 171 7.68 -1.38 27.07
CA PHE A 171 7.80 -0.01 26.58
C PHE A 171 8.55 0.88 27.56
N GLU A 172 8.26 0.82 28.87
CA GLU A 172 9.01 1.56 29.88
C GLU A 172 10.48 1.16 29.91
N HIS A 173 10.77 -0.12 29.70
CA HIS A 173 12.15 -0.60 29.60
C HIS A 173 12.89 -0.04 28.37
N VAL A 174 12.21 0.04 27.22
CA VAL A 174 12.80 0.52 25.96
C VAL A 174 12.95 2.04 25.93
N PHE A 175 11.95 2.77 26.43
CA PHE A 175 11.86 4.23 26.29
C PHE A 175 12.19 5.00 27.58
N GLY A 176 12.39 4.32 28.70
CA GLY A 176 12.74 4.92 29.99
C GLY A 176 11.62 5.74 30.65
N ALA A 177 10.42 5.75 30.07
CA ALA A 177 9.25 6.48 30.55
C ALA A 177 7.97 5.73 30.15
N SER A 178 6.88 5.93 30.91
CA SER A 178 5.59 5.32 30.59
C SER A 178 4.97 5.94 29.33
N PRO A 179 4.15 5.20 28.58
CA PRO A 179 3.40 5.75 27.45
C PRO A 179 2.59 6.99 27.85
N GLU A 180 2.03 7.01 29.06
CA GLU A 180 1.26 8.14 29.57
C GLU A 180 2.13 9.37 29.85
N ALA A 181 3.35 9.19 30.36
CA ALA A 181 4.28 10.28 30.60
C ALA A 181 4.73 10.92 29.29
N LEU A 182 5.01 10.12 28.25
CA LEU A 182 5.36 10.63 26.92
C LEU A 182 4.17 11.27 26.21
N ALA A 183 2.97 10.71 26.34
CA ALA A 183 1.75 11.30 25.80
C ALA A 183 1.42 12.64 26.49
N ALA A 184 1.68 12.77 27.80
CA ALA A 184 1.50 14.01 28.54
C ALA A 184 2.50 15.10 28.10
N LEU A 185 3.75 14.74 27.78
CA LEU A 185 4.72 15.69 27.18
C LEU A 185 4.27 16.19 25.80
N HIS A 186 3.59 15.35 25.02
CA HIS A 186 3.11 15.72 23.68
C HIS A 186 1.75 16.45 23.70
N ALA A 187 1.03 16.40 24.83
CA ALA A 187 -0.28 17.03 25.00
C ALA A 187 -0.20 18.53 25.34
N GLU A 188 0.97 19.05 25.69
CA GLU A 188 1.16 20.49 25.91
C GLU A 188 1.34 21.19 24.55
N LYS A 189 0.21 21.51 23.90
CA LYS A 189 0.20 22.40 22.72
C LYS A 189 0.59 23.81 23.19
N PRO A 190 1.68 24.41 22.71
CA PRO A 190 1.97 25.81 23.00
C PRO A 190 0.96 26.67 22.23
N ASP A 191 -0.11 27.09 22.91
CA ASP A 191 -1.06 28.09 22.38
C ASP A 191 -0.47 29.52 22.37
N ALA A 192 0.72 29.68 22.94
CA ALA A 192 1.45 30.94 23.01
C ALA A 192 2.40 31.10 21.81
N PRO A 193 2.57 32.32 21.29
CA PRO A 193 3.52 32.60 20.22
C PRO A 193 4.94 32.25 20.68
N PRO A 194 5.78 31.65 19.81
CA PRO A 194 7.18 31.43 20.11
C PRO A 194 7.91 32.77 20.35
N GLU A 195 8.97 32.73 21.14
CA GLU A 195 9.73 33.91 21.58
C GLU A 195 10.21 34.72 20.36
N GLY A 196 9.91 36.03 20.35
CA GLY A 196 10.24 36.92 19.24
C GLY A 196 9.16 37.06 18.14
N VAL A 197 8.06 36.30 18.20
CA VAL A 197 6.89 36.48 17.32
C VAL A 197 5.82 37.29 18.04
N THR A 198 5.33 38.36 17.40
CA THR A 198 4.25 39.16 17.98
C THR A 198 2.93 38.39 17.95
N ALA A 199 2.03 38.68 18.89
CA ALA A 199 0.71 38.03 18.93
C ALA A 199 -0.11 38.25 17.64
N GLU A 200 0.09 39.39 16.97
CA GLU A 200 -0.60 39.71 15.72
C GLU A 200 -0.07 38.89 14.54
N ASP A 201 1.25 38.71 14.45
CA ASP A 201 1.88 37.90 13.42
C ASP A 201 1.59 36.41 13.62
N TRP A 202 1.52 35.96 14.87
CA TRP A 202 1.10 34.60 15.21
C TRP A 202 -0.34 34.31 14.80
N ALA A 203 -1.25 35.27 14.96
CA ALA A 203 -2.63 35.14 14.51
C ALA A 203 -2.74 35.06 12.97
N LYS A 204 -1.93 35.84 12.25
CA LYS A 204 -1.89 35.82 10.77
C LYS A 204 -1.34 34.49 10.24
N LEU A 205 -0.28 33.96 10.84
CA LEU A 205 0.29 32.66 10.45
C LEU A 205 -0.73 31.52 10.64
N ARG A 206 -1.45 31.49 11.77
CA ARG A 206 -2.51 30.50 12.00
C ARG A 206 -3.67 30.64 11.01
N HIS A 207 -3.99 31.86 10.59
CA HIS A 207 -5.04 32.09 9.59
C HIS A 207 -4.65 31.57 8.19
N VAL A 208 -3.37 31.65 7.83
CA VAL A 208 -2.87 31.23 6.50
C VAL A 208 -2.62 29.72 6.45
N PHE A 209 -2.13 29.12 7.53
CA PHE A 209 -1.66 27.72 7.52
C PHE A 209 -2.57 26.74 8.27
N GLY A 210 -3.59 27.21 9.00
CA GLY A 210 -4.49 26.32 9.78
C GLY A 210 -3.75 25.48 10.82
N ASP A 211 -4.39 24.41 11.34
CA ASP A 211 -3.84 23.53 12.39
C ASP A 211 -2.55 22.76 11.98
N ALA A 212 -2.03 22.96 10.78
CA ALA A 212 -0.79 22.35 10.27
C ALA A 212 0.51 22.97 10.83
N LEU A 213 0.42 23.82 11.86
CA LEU A 213 1.60 24.37 12.56
C LEU A 213 1.91 23.65 13.89
N ASN A 214 1.24 22.53 14.17
CA ASN A 214 1.45 21.70 15.36
C ASN A 214 1.88 20.25 15.00
N GLU A 215 2.73 20.09 13.99
CA GLU A 215 3.53 18.87 13.75
C GLU A 215 5.02 19.18 13.79
#